data_AF-A0A5A8C6J7-F1
#
_entry.id   AF-A0A5A8C6J7-F1
#
_cell.length_a   1.000
_cell.length_b   1.000
_cell.length_c   1.000
_cell.angle_alpha   90.00
_cell.angle_beta   90.00
_cell.angle_gamma   90.00
#
_symmetry.space_group_name_H-M   'P 1'
#
loop_
_entity.id
_entity.type
_entity.pdbx_description
1 polymer ?
#
loop_
_entity_poly.entity_id
_entity_poly.type
_entity_poly.pdbx_seq_one_letter_code
_entity_poly.pdbx_strand_id
1 'polypeptide(L)'
;MRSPLNPSQRIATRLKWLDIAPYVSKVAPELHPADFRASGLRQLIQAVQNGKARARFPKYEVTPVIVGADAVPTLRVDFVDGNSVAIDARRKDFDELCRDLEPSLRRIVRSDEQTGTVREGLDWERS
;
A
#
# COMPACT_ATOMS: atom_id res chain seq x y z
N MET A 1 -5.43 -30.60 3.55
CA MET A 1 -4.24 -29.74 3.79
C MET A 1 -4.50 -28.40 3.12
N ARG A 2 -4.40 -27.26 3.82
CA ARG A 2 -4.55 -25.93 3.18
C ARG A 2 -3.26 -25.64 2.41
N SER A 3 -3.35 -25.44 1.10
CA SER A 3 -2.21 -25.00 0.29
C SER A 3 -1.65 -23.69 0.85
N PRO A 4 -0.32 -23.52 0.92
CA PRO A 4 0.27 -22.25 1.31
C PRO A 4 -0.22 -21.14 0.37
N LEU A 5 -0.55 -19.97 0.94
CA LEU A 5 -0.96 -18.81 0.16
C LEU A 5 0.12 -18.50 -0.88
N ASN A 6 -0.26 -18.45 -2.15
CA ASN A 6 0.69 -18.04 -3.19
C ASN A 6 1.09 -16.55 -2.98
N PRO A 7 2.21 -16.07 -3.54
CA PRO A 7 2.70 -14.71 -3.30
C PRO A 7 1.64 -13.61 -3.52
N SER A 8 0.83 -13.73 -4.58
CA SER A 8 -0.26 -12.80 -4.88
C SER A 8 -1.38 -12.83 -3.83
N GLN A 9 -1.70 -13.98 -3.25
CA GLN A 9 -2.69 -14.11 -2.16
C GLN A 9 -2.16 -13.56 -0.84
N ARG A 10 -0.86 -13.71 -0.56
CA ARG A 10 -0.22 -13.06 0.60
C ARG A 10 -0.31 -11.54 0.49
N ILE A 11 0.07 -11.00 -0.67
CA ILE A 11 -0.01 -9.56 -0.98
C ILE A 11 -1.45 -9.06 -0.83
N ALA A 12 -2.42 -9.73 -1.45
CA ALA A 12 -3.83 -9.34 -1.34
C ALA A 12 -4.39 -9.47 0.09
N THR A 13 -3.86 -10.35 0.93
CA THR A 13 -4.27 -10.47 2.34
C THR A 13 -3.67 -9.34 3.17
N ARG A 14 -2.40 -9.00 2.93
CA ARG A 14 -1.73 -7.86 3.57
C ARG A 14 -2.41 -6.55 3.17
N LEU A 15 -2.72 -6.34 1.90
CA LEU A 15 -3.39 -5.13 1.41
C LEU A 15 -4.82 -4.92 1.94
N LYS A 16 -5.41 -5.85 2.71
CA LYS A 16 -6.67 -5.59 3.44
C LYS A 16 -6.58 -4.37 4.34
N TRP A 17 -5.38 -4.00 4.81
CA TRP A 17 -5.23 -2.77 5.56
C TRP A 17 -5.48 -1.52 4.70
N LEU A 18 -5.45 -1.58 3.37
CA LEU A 18 -5.90 -0.44 2.56
C LEU A 18 -7.42 -0.24 2.64
N ASP A 19 -8.20 -1.32 2.79
CA ASP A 19 -9.66 -1.24 2.96
C ASP A 19 -10.05 -0.49 4.23
N ILE A 20 -9.20 -0.53 5.27
CA ILE A 20 -9.48 0.14 6.53
C ILE A 20 -9.22 1.64 6.47
N ALA A 21 -8.50 2.15 5.47
CA ALA A 21 -8.40 3.58 5.27
C ALA A 21 -9.53 4.01 4.31
N PRO A 22 -10.70 4.47 4.80
CA PRO A 22 -11.75 5.01 3.94
C PRO A 22 -11.25 6.18 3.09
N TYR A 23 -10.09 6.73 3.48
CA TYR A 23 -9.44 7.89 2.94
C TYR A 23 -8.34 7.62 1.91
N VAL A 24 -7.90 6.39 1.62
CA VAL A 24 -6.89 6.23 0.56
C VAL A 24 -7.54 6.50 -0.80
N SER A 25 -6.94 7.38 -1.60
CA SER A 25 -7.39 7.69 -2.96
C SER A 25 -6.52 6.97 -3.99
N LYS A 26 -5.21 6.96 -3.78
CA LYS A 26 -4.24 6.42 -4.74
C LYS A 26 -3.04 5.79 -4.04
N VAL A 27 -2.54 4.70 -4.60
CA VAL A 27 -1.24 4.13 -4.23
C VAL A 27 -0.31 4.27 -5.43
N ALA A 28 0.79 4.99 -5.25
CA ALA A 28 1.76 5.29 -6.29
C ALA A 28 3.13 4.65 -5.94
N PRO A 29 3.43 3.45 -6.49
CA PRO A 29 4.78 2.93 -6.51
C PRO A 29 5.63 3.79 -7.45
N GLU A 30 6.56 4.57 -6.90
CA GLU A 30 7.47 5.42 -7.63
C GLU A 30 8.80 4.68 -7.82
N LEU A 31 9.15 4.31 -9.05
CA LEU A 31 10.40 3.62 -9.35
C LEU A 31 10.90 3.89 -10.77
N HIS A 32 12.22 3.84 -10.94
CA HIS A 32 12.79 3.70 -12.28
C HIS A 32 12.68 2.23 -12.75
N PRO A 33 12.29 1.94 -14.01
CA PRO A 33 12.07 0.59 -14.52
C PRO A 33 13.29 -0.33 -14.46
N ALA A 34 14.51 0.23 -14.40
CA ALA A 34 15.75 -0.52 -14.25
C ALA A 34 16.27 -0.57 -12.79
N ASP A 35 15.59 0.06 -11.82
CA ASP A 35 16.06 0.06 -10.44
C ASP A 35 15.83 -1.32 -9.78
N PHE A 36 16.93 -2.04 -9.56
CA PHE A 36 16.94 -3.35 -8.92
C PHE A 36 16.66 -3.27 -7.41
N ARG A 37 16.79 -2.08 -6.80
CA ARG A 37 16.51 -1.84 -5.38
C ARG A 37 15.00 -1.78 -5.11
N ALA A 38 14.16 -1.64 -6.14
CA ALA A 38 12.71 -1.50 -6.00
C ALA A 38 11.95 -2.84 -6.04
N SER A 39 12.53 -3.92 -5.51
CA SER A 39 11.98 -5.28 -5.63
C SER A 39 10.58 -5.43 -5.02
N GLY A 40 10.33 -4.85 -3.84
CA GLY A 40 9.00 -4.84 -3.22
C GLY A 40 7.94 -4.07 -4.02
N LEU A 41 8.31 -2.93 -4.64
CA LEU A 41 7.40 -2.15 -5.49
C LEU A 41 7.01 -2.94 -6.75
N ARG A 42 7.95 -3.65 -7.37
CA ARG A 42 7.66 -4.51 -8.53
C ARG A 42 6.72 -5.65 -8.16
N GLN A 43 6.90 -6.27 -6.99
CA GLN A 43 6.00 -7.31 -6.50
C GLN A 43 4.58 -6.78 -6.30
N LEU A 44 4.43 -5.57 -5.73
CA LEU A 44 3.14 -4.89 -5.60
C LEU A 44 2.49 -4.64 -6.97
N ILE A 45 3.22 -4.04 -7.91
CA ILE A 45 2.71 -3.75 -9.25
C ILE A 45 2.25 -5.03 -9.95
N GLN A 46 3.07 -6.08 -9.93
CA GLN A 46 2.73 -7.38 -10.52
C GLN A 46 1.50 -8.00 -9.85
N ALA A 47 1.37 -7.91 -8.52
CA ALA A 47 0.21 -8.45 -7.82
C ALA A 47 -1.09 -7.73 -8.20
N VAL A 48 -1.04 -6.42 -8.42
CA VAL A 48 -2.18 -5.63 -8.89
C VAL A 48 -2.51 -5.94 -10.36
N GLN A 49 -1.49 -6.00 -11.23
CA GLN A 49 -1.66 -6.30 -12.66
C GLN A 49 -2.21 -7.71 -12.90
N ASN A 50 -1.87 -8.69 -12.04
CA ASN A 50 -2.39 -10.05 -12.10
C ASN A 50 -3.89 -10.18 -11.73
N GLY A 51 -4.62 -9.06 -11.62
CA GLY A 51 -6.08 -8.99 -11.63
C GLY A 51 -6.78 -9.39 -10.32
N LYS A 52 -6.19 -10.31 -9.54
CA LYS A 52 -6.79 -10.79 -8.28
C LYS A 52 -6.78 -9.73 -7.17
N ALA A 53 -5.79 -8.84 -7.15
CA ALA A 53 -5.78 -7.72 -6.21
C ALA A 53 -6.64 -6.55 -6.74
N ARG A 54 -6.56 -6.20 -8.02
CA ARG A 54 -7.39 -5.14 -8.61
C ARG A 54 -8.90 -5.39 -8.46
N ALA A 55 -9.35 -6.64 -8.64
CA ALA A 55 -10.75 -7.02 -8.44
C ALA A 55 -11.20 -6.98 -6.96
N ARG A 56 -10.26 -7.12 -6.02
CA ARG A 56 -10.52 -7.03 -4.57
C ARG A 56 -10.46 -5.60 -4.03
N PHE A 57 -9.77 -4.70 -4.73
CA PHE A 57 -9.55 -3.31 -4.31
C PHE A 57 -10.00 -2.30 -5.38
N PRO A 58 -11.27 -2.33 -5.84
CA PRO A 58 -11.74 -1.43 -6.90
C PRO A 58 -11.78 0.05 -6.47
N LYS A 59 -11.72 0.31 -5.16
CA LYS A 59 -11.78 1.65 -4.57
C LYS A 59 -10.46 2.43 -4.70
N TYR A 60 -9.33 1.74 -4.83
CA TYR A 60 -8.00 2.35 -4.77
C TYR A 60 -7.31 2.25 -6.13
N GLU A 61 -6.89 3.39 -6.68
CA GLU A 61 -6.11 3.39 -7.91
C GLU A 61 -4.64 3.09 -7.58
N VAL A 62 -4.13 1.93 -8.01
CA VAL A 62 -2.68 1.66 -7.94
C VAL A 62 -2.06 1.99 -9.29
N THR A 63 -1.37 3.13 -9.35
CA THR A 63 -0.76 3.63 -10.59
C THR A 63 0.74 3.78 -10.38
N PRO A 64 1.57 2.93 -11.02
CA PRO A 64 3.02 3.08 -10.95
C PRO A 64 3.45 4.40 -11.60
N VAL A 65 4.41 5.07 -10.98
CA VAL A 65 5.00 6.32 -11.46
C VAL A 65 6.45 6.05 -11.83
N ILE A 66 6.80 6.34 -13.09
CA ILE A 66 8.17 6.22 -13.56
C ILE A 66 8.93 7.48 -13.16
N VAL A 67 9.99 7.30 -12.36
CA VAL A 67 10.90 8.36 -11.92
C VAL A 67 12.28 8.21 -12.57
N GLY A 68 13.11 9.23 -12.49
CA GLY A 68 14.49 9.21 -13.02
C GLY A 68 15.37 8.12 -12.39
N ALA A 69 16.44 7.72 -13.07
CA ALA A 69 17.31 6.62 -12.62
C ALA A 69 17.98 6.86 -11.26
N ASP A 70 18.25 8.12 -10.91
CA ASP A 70 18.84 8.52 -9.63
C ASP A 70 17.82 8.70 -8.50
N ALA A 71 16.52 8.67 -8.82
CA ALA A 71 15.47 8.83 -7.83
C ALA A 71 15.45 7.65 -6.85
N VAL A 72 15.11 7.95 -5.61
CA VAL A 72 14.90 6.92 -4.58
C VAL A 72 13.57 6.23 -4.87
N PRO A 73 13.54 4.89 -5.02
CA PRO A 73 12.30 4.14 -5.04
C PRO A 73 11.44 4.45 -3.82
N THR A 74 10.19 4.80 -4.04
CA THR A 74 9.29 5.25 -2.98
C THR A 74 7.93 4.60 -3.15
N LEU A 75 7.34 4.14 -2.04
CA LEU A 75 5.92 3.80 -2.01
C LEU A 75 5.16 5.01 -1.45
N ARG A 76 4.38 5.65 -2.30
CA ARG A 76 3.52 6.77 -1.91
C ARG A 76 2.06 6.32 -1.83
N VAL A 77 1.36 6.79 -0.81
CA VAL A 77 -0.08 6.61 -0.62
C VAL A 77 -0.69 7.99 -0.46
N ASP A 78 -1.55 8.35 -1.39
CA ASP A 78 -2.31 9.60 -1.38
C ASP A 78 -3.69 9.34 -0.77
N PHE A 79 -4.18 10.31 0.01
CA PHE A 79 -5.47 10.26 0.66
C PHE A 79 -6.47 11.22 -0.02
N VAL A 80 -7.77 11.04 0.25
CA VAL A 80 -8.87 11.85 -0.32
C VAL A 80 -8.89 13.28 0.23
N ASP A 81 -8.32 13.50 1.41
CA ASP A 81 -8.19 14.80 2.06
C ASP A 81 -7.00 15.62 1.53
N GLY A 82 -6.22 15.06 0.58
CA GLY A 82 -5.04 15.68 -0.01
C GLY A 82 -3.74 15.41 0.75
N ASN A 83 -3.77 14.70 1.89
CA ASN A 83 -2.56 14.25 2.56
C ASN A 83 -1.89 13.12 1.77
N SER A 84 -0.61 12.88 2.04
CA SER A 84 0.11 11.73 1.51
C SER A 84 1.13 11.19 2.50
N VAL A 85 1.41 9.90 2.40
CA VAL A 85 2.51 9.23 3.10
C VAL A 85 3.42 8.62 2.06
N ALA A 86 4.72 8.85 2.20
CA ALA A 86 5.75 8.27 1.37
C ALA A 86 6.76 7.52 2.24
N ILE A 87 7.12 6.30 1.83
CA ILE A 87 8.19 5.53 2.48
C ILE A 87 9.29 5.16 1.48
N ASP A 88 10.54 5.16 1.95
CA ASP A 88 11.68 4.66 1.18
C ASP A 88 11.49 3.16 0.94
N ALA A 89 11.52 2.75 -0.34
CA ALA A 89 11.33 1.38 -0.77
C ALA A 89 12.62 0.69 -1.24
N ARG A 90 13.78 1.31 -1.06
CA ARG A 90 15.07 0.74 -1.44
C ARG A 90 15.37 -0.52 -0.66
N ARG A 91 15.61 -1.59 -1.40
CA ARG A 91 16.00 -2.91 -0.91
C ARG A 91 15.00 -3.51 0.09
N LYS A 92 13.75 -3.04 0.07
CA LYS A 92 12.67 -3.59 0.89
C LYS A 92 11.83 -4.55 0.08
N ASP A 93 11.50 -5.68 0.67
CA ASP A 93 10.46 -6.55 0.14
C ASP A 93 9.06 -5.99 0.44
N PHE A 94 8.03 -6.63 -0.12
CA PHE A 94 6.66 -6.15 0.03
C PHE A 94 6.14 -6.22 1.48
N ASP A 95 6.55 -7.23 2.25
CA ASP A 95 6.12 -7.38 3.65
C ASP A 95 6.77 -6.29 4.52
N GLU A 96 8.03 -5.93 4.25
CA GLU A 96 8.71 -4.80 4.89
C GLU A 96 8.06 -3.46 4.55
N LEU A 97 7.68 -3.23 3.28
CA LEU A 97 6.94 -2.03 2.89
C LEU A 97 5.62 -1.90 3.65
N CYS A 98 4.88 -3.00 3.81
CA CYS A 98 3.64 -2.99 4.60
C CYS A 98 3.91 -2.64 6.06
N ARG A 99 4.94 -3.24 6.67
CA ARG A 99 5.30 -2.99 8.07
C ARG A 99 5.69 -1.54 8.33
N ASP A 100 6.39 -0.91 7.39
CA ASP A 100 6.83 0.48 7.53
C ASP A 100 5.71 1.49 7.27
N LEU A 101 4.76 1.13 6.42
CA LEU A 101 3.65 2.00 6.05
C LEU A 101 2.53 1.98 7.09
N GLU A 102 2.30 0.83 7.74
CA GLU A 102 1.22 0.61 8.71
C GLU A 102 1.20 1.64 9.87
N PRO A 103 2.32 1.98 10.54
CA PRO A 103 2.32 2.95 11.63
C PRO A 103 1.87 4.35 11.19
N SER A 104 2.30 4.79 10.00
CA SER A 104 1.92 6.10 9.46
C SER A 104 0.43 6.17 9.14
N LEU A 105 -0.14 5.09 8.61
CA LEU A 105 -1.57 5.00 8.35
C LEU A 105 -2.39 4.96 9.62
N ARG A 106 -1.98 4.16 10.61
CA ARG A 106 -2.61 4.11 11.93
C ARG A 106 -2.63 5.50 12.57
N ARG A 107 -1.54 6.27 12.44
CA ARG A 107 -1.46 7.64 12.97
C ARG A 107 -2.45 8.58 12.29
N ILE A 108 -2.61 8.50 10.97
CA ILE A 108 -3.56 9.32 10.21
C ILE A 108 -4.99 8.98 10.61
N VAL A 109 -5.33 7.69 10.63
CA VAL A 109 -6.67 7.24 11.03
C VAL A 109 -7.00 7.64 12.45
N ARG A 110 -6.09 7.44 13.42
CA ARG A 110 -6.30 7.86 14.82
C ARG A 110 -6.43 9.37 14.99
N SER A 111 -5.67 10.14 14.19
CA SER A 111 -5.78 11.59 14.24
C SER A 111 -7.17 12.05 13.78
N ASP A 112 -7.76 11.36 12.80
CA ASP A 112 -9.10 11.66 12.29
C ASP A 112 -10.23 11.13 13.20
N GLU A 113 -10.00 10.02 13.92
CA GLU A 113 -10.88 9.57 15.01
C GLU A 113 -10.94 10.61 16.15
N GLN A 114 -9.82 11.26 16.46
CA GLN A 114 -9.74 12.27 17.51
C GLN A 114 -10.39 13.61 17.11
N THR A 115 -10.44 13.93 15.81
CA THR A 115 -11.14 15.11 15.28
C THR A 115 -12.63 14.86 14.99
N GLY A 116 -13.11 13.62 15.17
CA GLY A 116 -14.53 13.28 15.08
C GLY A 116 -15.08 13.07 13.67
N THR A 117 -14.22 12.89 12.66
CA THR A 117 -14.64 12.70 11.26
C THR A 117 -14.87 11.23 10.88
N VAL A 118 -14.23 10.28 11.58
CA VAL A 118 -14.40 8.82 11.35
C VAL A 118 -15.63 8.30 12.11
N ARG A 119 -16.68 7.88 11.40
CA ARG A 119 -17.74 7.01 11.97
C ARG A 119 -17.22 5.58 12.06
N GLU A 120 -17.38 4.97 13.25
CA GLU A 120 -17.12 3.57 13.62
C GLU A 120 -16.97 2.60 12.44
N GLY A 121 -15.77 2.01 12.28
CA GLY A 121 -15.59 0.95 11.29
C GLY A 121 -14.18 0.35 11.16
N LEU A 122 -13.30 0.55 12.14
CA LEU A 122 -11.86 0.34 11.97
C LEU A 122 -11.28 -0.52 13.11
N ASP A 123 -11.72 -1.77 13.17
CA ASP A 123 -11.21 -2.75 14.12
C ASP A 123 -9.84 -3.29 13.64
N TRP A 124 -8.78 -2.57 14.02
CA TRP A 124 -7.38 -2.96 13.74
C TRP A 124 -6.95 -4.23 14.48
N GLU A 125 -7.73 -4.69 15.47
CA GLU A 125 -7.36 -5.77 16.38
C GLU A 125 -7.80 -7.16 15.89
N ARG A 126 -8.44 -7.26 14.72
CA ARG A 126 -8.99 -8.53 14.18
C ARG A 126 -8.56 -8.97 12.77
N SER A 127 -7.57 -8.33 12.12
CA SER A 127 -7.06 -8.78 10.79
C SER A 127 -5.69 -9.44 10.81
#